data_AF-A0A3B1BGL8-F1
#
_entry.id   AF-A0A3B1BGL8-F1
#
_cell.length_a   1.000
_cell.length_b   1.000
_cell.length_c   1.000
_cell.angle_alpha   90.00
_cell.angle_beta   90.00
_cell.angle_gamma   90.00
#
_symmetry.space_group_name_H-M   'P 1'
#
loop_
_entity.id
_entity.type
_entity.pdbx_description
1 polymer ?
#
loop_
_entity_poly.entity_id
_entity_poly.type
_entity_poly.pdbx_seq_one_letter_code
_entity_poly.pdbx_strand_id
1 'polypeptide(L)'
;MMKIEQSHWKHYFGGLAILLILLQVLTGIFLALFYQPSLQEAYASLKYLYTDLTSIAWFRDVHRWTALFFFVAIVIHAVRSFMRLEFLNQSKRMLWLTGVLLLLPMLFFLVTGLILPWDWKAYWFMEMVPNYVATIPIIGPTMKGFLLEAFTLPRNFIAHIFILPLIFIILIDLHCFGKLRKKGFFRYIGKHALITAPFLAGVFVAAFYIQMPILDPEIIPMPLDGVNIPAPEWFFLILLLPFLHFDGVMAPFLGLYLPFILFLALAFLPYYLKRKDRVIDKADDGKTKGKSFGRMAISFISVTLVVSGLLGGLTWGTHQSPTLGCNSCHNVYLGNRMGVPPAAFQDRDVIPLLEDNAWMVRHWFNPQVVW
;
A
#
# COMPACT_ATOMS: atom_id res chain seq x y z
N MET A 1 -20.12 -33.92 -13.95
CA MET A 1 -19.58 -33.54 -12.62
C MET A 1 -18.17 -32.96 -12.80
N MET A 2 -18.00 -31.64 -12.69
CA MET A 2 -16.72 -30.97 -13.01
C MET A 2 -15.74 -31.06 -11.82
N LYS A 3 -14.53 -31.58 -12.04
CA LYS A 3 -13.52 -31.83 -10.97
C LYS A 3 -13.27 -30.56 -10.15
N ILE A 4 -13.48 -30.65 -8.83
CA ILE A 4 -13.56 -29.48 -7.95
C ILE A 4 -12.16 -28.96 -7.54
N GLU A 5 -11.16 -29.84 -7.43
CA GLU A 5 -9.89 -29.55 -6.73
C GLU A 5 -8.92 -28.62 -7.48
N GLN A 6 -8.73 -28.80 -8.80
CA GLN A 6 -7.66 -28.10 -9.53
C GLN A 6 -7.93 -26.61 -9.81
N SER A 7 -9.17 -26.14 -9.65
CA SER A 7 -9.58 -24.76 -9.96
C SER A 7 -9.19 -23.78 -8.84
N HIS A 8 -9.41 -24.17 -7.58
CA HIS A 8 -9.31 -23.23 -6.46
C HIS A 8 -7.88 -22.74 -6.20
N TRP A 9 -6.89 -23.63 -6.29
CA TRP A 9 -5.48 -23.26 -6.16
C TRP A 9 -5.00 -22.33 -7.30
N LYS A 10 -5.61 -22.40 -8.49
CA LYS A 10 -5.32 -21.50 -9.62
C LYS A 10 -5.72 -20.04 -9.34
N HIS A 11 -6.65 -19.79 -8.42
CA HIS A 11 -7.18 -18.47 -8.09
C HIS A 11 -7.03 -18.08 -6.60
N TYR A 12 -6.27 -18.85 -5.80
CA TYR A 12 -6.12 -18.69 -4.35
C TYR A 12 -6.00 -17.23 -3.89
N PHE A 13 -4.92 -16.53 -4.29
CA PHE A 13 -4.65 -15.16 -3.86
C PHE A 13 -5.69 -14.14 -4.36
N GLY A 14 -6.33 -14.37 -5.50
CA GLY A 14 -7.44 -13.51 -5.97
C GLY A 14 -8.72 -13.71 -5.15
N GLY A 15 -8.98 -14.93 -4.69
CA GLY A 15 -10.08 -15.22 -3.74
C GLY A 15 -9.80 -14.69 -2.34
N LEU A 16 -8.55 -14.85 -1.84
CA LEU A 16 -8.09 -14.25 -0.58
C LEU A 16 -8.22 -12.72 -0.63
N ALA A 17 -7.76 -12.09 -1.72
CA ALA A 17 -7.88 -10.65 -1.91
C ALA A 17 -9.32 -10.15 -1.80
N ILE A 18 -10.31 -10.83 -2.41
CA ILE A 18 -11.72 -10.46 -2.28
C ILE A 18 -12.22 -10.56 -0.83
N LEU A 19 -11.81 -11.59 -0.09
CA LEU A 19 -12.19 -11.76 1.32
C LEU A 19 -11.55 -10.70 2.22
N LEU A 20 -10.30 -10.33 1.95
CA LEU A 20 -9.60 -9.25 2.64
C LEU A 20 -10.23 -7.88 2.32
N ILE A 21 -10.65 -7.62 1.06
CA ILE A 21 -11.40 -6.40 0.71
C ILE A 21 -12.70 -6.30 1.52
N LEU A 22 -13.45 -7.40 1.64
CA LEU A 22 -14.67 -7.42 2.44
C LEU A 22 -14.38 -7.13 3.92
N LEU A 23 -13.32 -7.72 4.48
CA LEU A 23 -12.89 -7.45 5.86
C LEU A 23 -12.41 -6.00 6.04
N GLN A 24 -11.71 -5.42 5.06
CA GLN A 24 -11.25 -4.03 5.06
C GLN A 24 -12.43 -3.06 5.09
N VAL A 25 -13.45 -3.30 4.26
CA VAL A 25 -14.66 -2.48 4.20
C VAL A 25 -15.46 -2.57 5.50
N LEU A 26 -15.66 -3.78 6.04
CA LEU A 26 -16.40 -3.98 7.29
C LEU A 26 -15.71 -3.30 8.48
N THR A 27 -14.40 -3.49 8.63
CA THR A 27 -13.63 -2.83 9.70
C THR A 27 -13.53 -1.33 9.50
N GLY A 28 -13.41 -0.84 8.25
CA GLY A 28 -13.35 0.59 7.93
C GLY A 28 -14.65 1.32 8.25
N ILE A 29 -15.80 0.72 7.89
CA ILE A 29 -17.13 1.25 8.26
C ILE A 29 -17.26 1.33 9.79
N PHE A 30 -16.83 0.30 10.51
CA PHE A 30 -16.90 0.29 11.98
C PHE A 30 -16.04 1.38 12.62
N LEU A 31 -14.80 1.57 12.15
CA LEU A 31 -13.91 2.63 12.64
C LEU A 31 -14.43 4.04 12.32
N ALA A 32 -15.06 4.23 11.17
CA ALA A 32 -15.65 5.51 10.76
C ALA A 32 -16.82 5.97 11.67
N LEU A 33 -17.38 5.09 12.52
CA LEU A 33 -18.37 5.46 13.54
C LEU A 33 -17.77 6.15 14.77
N PHE A 34 -16.45 6.01 15.00
CA PHE A 34 -15.76 6.50 16.19
C PHE A 34 -14.65 7.52 15.87
N TYR A 35 -14.13 7.51 14.64
CA TYR A 35 -13.07 8.42 14.20
C TYR A 35 -13.60 9.82 13.88
N GLN A 36 -12.93 10.85 14.39
CA GLN A 36 -13.26 12.25 14.13
C GLN A 36 -12.29 12.85 13.10
N PRO A 37 -12.72 13.15 11.85
CA PRO A 37 -11.84 13.56 10.76
C PRO A 37 -11.47 15.07 10.81
N SER A 38 -11.14 15.59 11.98
CA SER A 38 -10.58 16.94 12.16
C SER A 38 -9.12 16.86 12.58
N LEU A 39 -8.35 17.90 12.29
CA LEU A 39 -6.91 17.94 12.61
C LEU A 39 -6.65 18.02 14.12
N GLN A 40 -7.67 18.33 14.93
CA GLN A 40 -7.64 18.40 16.39
C GLN A 40 -8.05 17.06 17.04
N GLU A 41 -9.07 16.41 16.49
CA GLU A 41 -9.72 15.25 17.10
C GLU A 41 -9.28 13.91 16.48
N ALA A 42 -8.60 13.89 15.33
CA ALA A 42 -8.21 12.65 14.65
C ALA A 42 -7.33 11.74 15.54
N TYR A 43 -6.24 12.29 16.08
CA TYR A 43 -5.35 11.55 16.97
C TYR A 43 -6.02 11.23 18.31
N ALA A 44 -6.76 12.19 18.88
CA ALA A 44 -7.46 12.02 20.15
C ALA A 44 -8.54 10.93 20.09
N SER A 45 -9.35 10.89 19.02
CA SER A 45 -10.39 9.87 18.81
C SER A 45 -9.81 8.47 18.62
N LEU A 46 -8.63 8.32 17.99
CA LEU A 46 -7.93 7.04 17.96
C LEU A 46 -7.30 6.64 19.29
N LYS A 47 -6.78 7.59 20.06
CA LYS A 47 -6.26 7.32 21.42
C LYS A 47 -7.38 6.82 22.33
N TYR A 48 -8.55 7.48 22.28
CA TYR A 48 -9.77 7.10 22.99
C TYR A 48 -10.21 5.65 22.69
N LEU A 49 -10.03 5.17 21.45
CA LEU A 49 -10.29 3.76 21.12
C LEU A 49 -9.49 2.78 21.98
N TYR A 50 -8.28 3.13 22.41
CA TYR A 50 -7.38 2.21 23.13
C TYR A 50 -7.42 2.42 24.64
N THR A 51 -7.67 3.65 25.10
CA THR A 51 -7.78 3.97 26.54
C THR A 51 -9.15 3.59 27.12
N ASP A 52 -10.24 3.82 26.38
CA ASP A 52 -11.60 3.74 26.93
C ASP A 52 -12.48 2.69 26.22
N LEU A 53 -12.19 2.40 24.94
CA LEU A 53 -12.96 1.46 24.12
C LEU A 53 -12.10 0.28 23.63
N THR A 54 -11.27 -0.31 24.48
CA THR A 54 -10.22 -1.30 24.11
C THR A 54 -10.73 -2.53 23.35
N SER A 55 -12.03 -2.85 23.38
CA SER A 55 -12.64 -3.88 22.51
C SER A 55 -12.80 -3.44 21.04
N ILE A 56 -12.96 -2.14 20.80
CA ILE A 56 -13.02 -1.49 19.48
C ILE A 56 -11.61 -1.22 18.94
N ALA A 57 -10.63 -0.95 19.80
CA ALA A 57 -9.21 -0.86 19.42
C ALA A 57 -8.75 -2.01 18.51
N TRP A 58 -9.12 -3.24 18.84
CA TRP A 58 -8.78 -4.43 18.06
C TRP A 58 -9.28 -4.36 16.61
N PHE A 59 -10.39 -3.67 16.31
CA PHE A 59 -10.83 -3.46 14.92
C PHE A 59 -9.89 -2.57 14.12
N ARG A 60 -9.18 -1.61 14.76
CA ARG A 60 -8.11 -0.82 14.10
C ARG A 60 -6.93 -1.71 13.74
N ASP A 61 -6.52 -2.58 14.66
CA ASP A 61 -5.44 -3.53 14.42
C ASP A 61 -5.80 -4.53 13.31
N VAL A 62 -7.03 -5.08 13.32
CA VAL A 62 -7.54 -5.91 12.22
C VAL A 62 -7.58 -5.12 10.91
N HIS A 63 -8.04 -3.87 10.89
CA HIS A 63 -8.08 -3.05 9.67
C HIS A 63 -6.68 -2.84 9.08
N ARG A 64 -5.67 -2.53 9.91
CA ARG A 64 -4.29 -2.34 9.45
C ARG A 64 -3.65 -3.65 9.01
N TRP A 65 -3.79 -4.73 9.77
CA TRP A 65 -3.28 -6.05 9.36
C TRP A 65 -3.96 -6.59 8.10
N THR A 66 -5.26 -6.34 7.92
CA THR A 66 -5.99 -6.69 6.69
C THR A 66 -5.39 -5.99 5.48
N ALA A 67 -5.05 -4.69 5.60
CA ALA A 67 -4.43 -3.93 4.51
C ALA A 67 -3.04 -4.48 4.13
N LEU A 68 -2.22 -4.84 5.14
CA LEU A 68 -0.90 -5.44 4.93
C LEU A 68 -1.00 -6.81 4.23
N PHE A 69 -1.88 -7.69 4.72
CA PHE A 69 -2.12 -9.00 4.11
C PHE A 69 -2.71 -8.87 2.71
N PHE A 70 -3.57 -7.88 2.47
CA PHE A 70 -4.13 -7.57 1.17
C PHE A 70 -3.05 -7.11 0.19
N PHE A 71 -2.12 -6.25 0.63
CA PHE A 71 -0.99 -5.83 -0.19
C PHE A 71 -0.14 -7.03 -0.63
N VAL A 72 0.30 -7.87 0.32
CA VAL A 72 1.07 -9.08 0.02
C VAL A 72 0.30 -10.03 -0.91
N ALA A 73 -1.00 -10.25 -0.67
CA ALA A 73 -1.84 -11.11 -1.52
C ALA A 73 -1.96 -10.59 -2.96
N ILE A 74 -2.09 -9.28 -3.16
CA ILE A 74 -2.15 -8.67 -4.50
C ILE A 74 -0.79 -8.71 -5.21
N VAL A 75 0.32 -8.44 -4.52
CA VAL A 75 1.67 -8.55 -5.12
C VAL A 75 1.91 -9.99 -5.60
N ILE A 76 1.63 -10.99 -4.77
CA ILE A 76 1.77 -12.40 -5.17
C ILE A 76 0.79 -12.75 -6.31
N HIS A 77 -0.45 -12.24 -6.27
CA HIS A 77 -1.42 -12.42 -7.36
C HIS A 77 -0.91 -11.85 -8.70
N ALA A 78 -0.38 -10.63 -8.70
CA ALA A 78 0.15 -9.96 -9.89
C ALA A 78 1.39 -10.67 -10.44
N VAL A 79 2.41 -10.92 -9.61
CA VAL A 79 3.65 -11.62 -10.02
C VAL A 79 3.35 -13.00 -10.60
N ARG A 80 2.46 -13.77 -9.94
CA ARG A 80 1.99 -15.06 -10.43
C ARG A 80 1.30 -14.96 -11.80
N SER A 81 0.44 -13.96 -11.98
CA SER A 81 -0.29 -13.73 -13.24
C SER A 81 0.68 -13.36 -14.38
N PHE A 82 1.69 -12.54 -14.07
CA PHE A 82 2.79 -12.20 -14.96
C PHE A 82 3.62 -13.42 -15.36
N MET A 83 4.09 -14.24 -14.39
CA MET A 83 4.87 -15.46 -14.64
C MET A 83 4.10 -16.52 -15.46
N ARG A 84 2.77 -16.52 -15.38
CA ARG A 84 1.90 -17.38 -16.20
C ARG A 84 1.66 -16.83 -17.61
N LEU A 85 2.20 -15.65 -17.93
CA LEU A 85 2.03 -14.92 -19.17
C LEU A 85 0.54 -14.69 -19.48
N GLU A 86 -0.29 -14.47 -18.44
CA GLU A 86 -1.74 -14.28 -18.62
C GLU A 86 -2.05 -13.00 -19.40
N PHE A 87 -1.16 -12.01 -19.34
CA PHE A 87 -1.19 -10.78 -20.13
C PHE A 87 -1.13 -11.02 -21.65
N LEU A 88 -0.46 -12.09 -22.10
CA LEU A 88 -0.40 -12.44 -23.53
C LEU A 88 -1.65 -13.16 -24.05
N ASN A 89 -2.63 -13.48 -23.18
CA ASN A 89 -3.86 -14.16 -23.60
C ASN A 89 -4.90 -13.11 -24.05
N GLN A 90 -5.28 -13.16 -25.33
CA GLN A 90 -6.24 -12.26 -25.95
C GLN A 90 -7.56 -12.15 -25.17
N SER A 91 -8.11 -13.30 -24.73
CA SER A 91 -9.36 -13.36 -23.95
C SER A 91 -9.28 -12.77 -22.53
N LYS A 92 -8.06 -12.51 -22.06
CA LYS A 92 -7.76 -11.96 -20.73
C LYS A 92 -7.25 -10.51 -20.75
N ARG A 93 -7.03 -9.89 -21.92
CA ARG A 93 -6.52 -8.50 -22.02
C ARG A 93 -7.26 -7.50 -21.12
N MET A 94 -8.60 -7.52 -21.12
CA MET A 94 -9.40 -6.66 -20.25
C MET A 94 -9.25 -6.99 -18.75
N LEU A 95 -9.12 -8.27 -18.38
CA LEU A 95 -8.83 -8.67 -16.99
C LEU A 95 -7.45 -8.16 -16.55
N TRP A 96 -6.47 -8.25 -17.45
CA TRP A 96 -5.13 -7.78 -17.18
C TRP A 96 -5.08 -6.26 -17.01
N LEU A 97 -5.64 -5.50 -17.96
CA LEU A 97 -5.68 -4.03 -17.87
C LEU A 97 -6.39 -3.56 -16.60
N THR A 98 -7.58 -4.08 -16.29
CA THR A 98 -8.31 -3.75 -15.05
C THR A 98 -7.52 -4.15 -13.80
N GLY A 99 -6.80 -5.27 -13.83
CA GLY A 99 -5.94 -5.71 -12.73
C GLY A 99 -4.73 -4.79 -12.50
N VAL A 100 -4.11 -4.29 -13.58
CA VAL A 100 -3.05 -3.27 -13.50
C VAL A 100 -3.61 -1.94 -13.00
N LEU A 101 -4.74 -1.48 -13.55
CA LEU A 101 -5.39 -0.24 -13.11
C LEU A 101 -5.80 -0.27 -11.63
N LEU A 102 -6.20 -1.42 -11.08
CA LEU A 102 -6.51 -1.60 -9.66
C LEU A 102 -5.31 -1.35 -8.72
N LEU A 103 -4.08 -1.41 -9.21
CA LEU A 103 -2.89 -1.08 -8.42
C LEU A 103 -2.83 0.42 -8.04
N LEU A 104 -3.44 1.31 -8.84
CA LEU A 104 -3.46 2.74 -8.56
C LEU A 104 -4.32 3.09 -7.32
N PRO A 105 -5.64 2.81 -7.27
CA PRO A 105 -6.45 3.10 -6.08
C PRO A 105 -5.95 2.30 -4.86
N MET A 106 -5.38 1.11 -5.06
CA MET A 106 -4.71 0.36 -4.00
C MET A 106 -3.53 1.12 -3.38
N LEU A 107 -2.66 1.71 -4.19
CA LEU A 107 -1.57 2.57 -3.71
C LEU A 107 -2.14 3.79 -2.97
N PHE A 108 -3.14 4.46 -3.54
CA PHE A 108 -3.78 5.61 -2.90
C PHE A 108 -4.52 5.26 -1.60
N PHE A 109 -5.10 4.06 -1.45
CA PHE A 109 -5.66 3.61 -0.16
C PHE A 109 -4.58 3.53 0.93
N LEU A 110 -3.38 3.05 0.58
CA LEU A 110 -2.27 2.98 1.52
C LEU A 110 -1.74 4.38 1.86
N VAL A 111 -1.64 5.28 0.88
CA VAL A 111 -1.30 6.70 1.10
C VAL A 111 -2.31 7.35 2.05
N THR A 112 -3.58 7.36 1.66
CA THR A 112 -4.65 8.07 2.40
C THR A 112 -4.93 7.44 3.77
N GLY A 113 -4.84 6.11 3.89
CA GLY A 113 -5.04 5.40 5.14
C GLY A 113 -3.92 5.58 6.16
N LEU A 114 -2.69 5.90 5.72
CA LEU A 114 -1.59 6.29 6.62
C LEU A 114 -1.71 7.71 7.16
N ILE A 115 -2.55 8.55 6.55
CA ILE A 115 -2.76 9.93 6.96
C ILE A 115 -3.80 10.02 8.10
N LEU A 116 -4.82 9.17 8.06
CA LEU A 116 -5.95 9.23 9.02
C LEU A 116 -5.54 9.07 10.50
N PRO A 117 -4.48 8.32 10.88
CA PRO A 117 -4.05 8.26 12.28
C PRO A 117 -3.65 9.60 12.89
N TRP A 118 -3.23 10.56 12.06
CA TRP A 118 -2.69 11.86 12.50
C TRP A 118 -1.65 11.74 13.63
N ASP A 119 -0.81 10.72 13.52
CA ASP A 119 0.40 10.57 14.33
C ASP A 119 1.59 11.23 13.63
N TRP A 120 2.76 11.27 14.27
CA TRP A 120 3.97 11.83 13.67
C TRP A 120 4.32 11.19 12.32
N LYS A 121 4.03 9.91 12.09
CA LYS A 121 4.30 9.28 10.79
C LYS A 121 3.35 9.83 9.72
N ALA A 122 2.07 10.00 10.04
CA ALA A 122 1.08 10.62 9.15
C ALA A 122 1.49 12.04 8.73
N TYR A 123 1.95 12.87 9.68
CA TYR A 123 2.45 14.23 9.41
C TYR A 123 3.60 14.23 8.42
N TRP A 124 4.67 13.51 8.78
CA TRP A 124 5.89 13.47 7.99
C TRP A 124 5.65 12.90 6.61
N PHE A 125 4.76 11.91 6.48
CA PHE A 125 4.33 11.37 5.19
C PHE A 125 3.56 12.40 4.33
N MET A 126 2.76 13.28 4.95
CA MET A 126 2.08 14.38 4.22
C MET A 126 3.02 15.50 3.77
N GLU A 127 4.09 15.80 4.51
CA GLU A 127 5.12 16.77 4.11
C GLU A 127 5.98 16.22 2.95
N MET A 128 6.36 14.94 3.08
CA MET A 128 7.25 14.20 2.20
C MET A 128 6.68 13.98 0.79
N VAL A 129 5.39 13.63 0.66
CA VAL A 129 4.76 13.33 -0.66
C VAL A 129 4.83 14.51 -1.65
N PRO A 130 4.45 15.76 -1.29
CA PRO A 130 4.67 16.94 -2.13
C PRO A 130 6.12 17.13 -2.58
N ASN A 131 7.11 16.83 -1.73
CA ASN A 131 8.53 16.98 -2.07
C ASN A 131 8.99 15.99 -3.14
N TYR A 132 8.50 14.75 -3.13
CA TYR A 132 8.78 13.81 -4.23
C TYR A 132 8.10 14.24 -5.54
N VAL A 133 6.86 14.75 -5.47
CA VAL A 133 6.14 15.23 -6.65
C VAL A 133 6.81 16.49 -7.25
N ALA A 134 7.46 17.32 -6.44
CA ALA A 134 8.28 18.45 -6.92
C ALA A 134 9.41 18.04 -7.87
N THR A 135 9.88 16.79 -7.82
CA THR A 135 10.97 16.30 -8.68
C THR A 135 10.56 16.08 -10.15
N ILE A 136 9.27 16.19 -10.47
CA ILE A 136 8.75 16.10 -11.84
C ILE A 136 9.06 17.39 -12.62
N PRO A 137 9.81 17.34 -13.75
CA PRO A 137 10.05 18.51 -14.58
C PRO A 137 8.76 19.24 -14.97
N ILE A 138 8.86 20.57 -15.04
CA ILE A 138 7.81 21.50 -15.49
C ILE A 138 6.60 21.58 -14.53
N ILE A 139 5.93 20.47 -14.22
CA ILE A 139 4.69 20.44 -13.43
C ILE A 139 4.90 20.21 -11.93
N GLY A 140 6.06 19.69 -11.52
CA GLY A 140 6.35 19.31 -10.14
C GLY A 140 6.17 20.46 -9.13
N PRO A 141 6.76 21.65 -9.33
CA PRO A 141 6.62 22.76 -8.39
C PRO A 141 5.15 23.20 -8.18
N THR A 142 4.38 23.32 -9.26
CA THR A 142 2.93 23.62 -9.21
C THR A 142 2.17 22.52 -8.48
N MET A 143 2.52 21.25 -8.72
CA MET A 143 1.89 20.11 -8.07
C MET A 143 2.26 20.00 -6.58
N LYS A 144 3.47 20.38 -6.17
CA LYS A 144 3.84 20.53 -4.75
C LYS A 144 2.97 21.59 -4.07
N GLY A 145 2.84 22.78 -4.66
CA GLY A 145 1.98 23.84 -4.12
C GLY A 145 0.53 23.37 -3.94
N PHE A 146 -0.06 22.79 -5.00
CA PHE A 146 -1.41 22.21 -4.94
C PHE A 146 -1.53 21.12 -3.87
N LEU A 147 -0.56 20.21 -3.75
CA LEU A 147 -0.61 19.16 -2.74
C LEU A 147 -0.48 19.73 -1.33
N LEU A 148 0.38 20.71 -1.08
CA LEU A 148 0.46 21.36 0.23
C LEU A 148 -0.91 21.94 0.63
N GLU A 149 -1.55 22.72 -0.24
CA GLU A 149 -2.88 23.30 0.03
C GLU A 149 -4.02 22.27 0.10
N ALA A 150 -4.00 21.24 -0.76
CA ALA A 150 -5.15 20.39 -1.01
C ALA A 150 -5.11 19.02 -0.33
N PHE A 151 -3.96 18.57 0.17
CA PHE A 151 -3.76 17.23 0.70
C PHE A 151 -4.02 17.14 2.22
N THR A 152 -5.02 17.87 2.71
CA THR A 152 -5.34 17.92 4.15
C THR A 152 -6.04 16.65 4.66
N LEU A 153 -5.95 16.38 5.97
CA LEU A 153 -6.57 15.21 6.59
C LEU A 153 -8.07 15.03 6.30
N PRO A 154 -8.94 16.07 6.40
CA PRO A 154 -10.37 15.88 6.13
C PRO A 154 -10.66 15.51 4.66
N ARG A 155 -9.86 16.04 3.72
CA ARG A 155 -9.96 15.70 2.29
C ARG A 155 -9.46 14.28 2.04
N ASN A 156 -8.36 13.87 2.68
CA ASN A 156 -7.85 12.50 2.64
C ASN A 156 -8.82 11.49 3.25
N PHE A 157 -9.57 11.85 4.30
CA PHE A 157 -10.65 11.02 4.86
C PHE A 157 -11.74 10.74 3.82
N ILE A 158 -12.31 11.79 3.20
CA ILE A 158 -13.32 11.64 2.13
C ILE A 158 -12.76 10.85 0.93
N ALA A 159 -11.49 11.07 0.58
CA ALA A 159 -10.83 10.28 -0.46
C ALA A 159 -10.78 8.79 -0.08
N HIS A 160 -10.39 8.47 1.15
CA HIS A 160 -10.23 7.10 1.65
C HIS A 160 -11.57 6.35 1.80
N ILE A 161 -12.61 6.99 2.36
CA ILE A 161 -13.87 6.30 2.68
C ILE A 161 -14.92 6.33 1.56
N PHE A 162 -14.79 7.22 0.57
CA PHE A 162 -15.79 7.41 -0.47
C PHE A 162 -15.24 7.38 -1.90
N ILE A 163 -14.29 8.27 -2.24
CA ILE A 163 -13.83 8.43 -3.63
C ILE A 163 -13.05 7.19 -4.11
N LEU A 164 -12.07 6.73 -3.33
CA LEU A 164 -11.26 5.56 -3.68
C LEU A 164 -12.10 4.27 -3.66
N PRO A 165 -13.00 4.01 -2.68
CA PRO A 165 -13.93 2.88 -2.73
C PRO A 165 -14.83 2.88 -3.96
N LEU A 166 -15.37 4.03 -4.38
CA LEU A 166 -16.20 4.13 -5.58
C LEU A 166 -15.42 3.73 -6.85
N ILE A 167 -14.22 4.30 -7.04
CA ILE A 167 -13.32 3.97 -8.16
C ILE A 167 -12.94 2.48 -8.13
N PHE A 168 -12.60 1.97 -6.94
CA PHE A 168 -12.19 0.58 -6.76
C PHE A 168 -13.34 -0.41 -7.03
N ILE A 169 -14.57 -0.11 -6.59
CA ILE A 169 -15.78 -0.91 -6.84
C ILE A 169 -16.07 -1.03 -8.34
N ILE A 170 -15.94 0.07 -9.09
CA ILE A 170 -16.11 0.06 -10.56
C ILE A 170 -15.05 -0.83 -11.22
N LEU A 171 -13.77 -0.66 -10.85
CA LEU A 171 -12.67 -1.44 -11.43
C LEU A 171 -12.74 -2.93 -11.05
N ILE A 172 -13.11 -3.28 -9.81
CA ILE A 172 -13.19 -4.68 -9.35
C ILE A 172 -14.41 -5.41 -9.92
N ASP A 173 -15.53 -4.74 -10.26
CA ASP A 173 -16.63 -5.39 -10.97
C ASP A 173 -16.25 -5.76 -12.41
N LEU A 174 -15.58 -4.84 -13.12
CA LEU A 174 -15.00 -5.10 -14.45
C LEU A 174 -13.92 -6.21 -14.39
N HIS A 175 -13.10 -6.22 -13.33
CA HIS A 175 -12.03 -7.20 -13.15
C HIS A 175 -12.56 -8.60 -12.79
N CYS A 176 -13.47 -8.74 -11.82
CA CYS A 176 -13.90 -10.07 -11.36
C CYS A 176 -15.39 -10.23 -11.06
N PHE A 177 -16.09 -9.26 -10.44
CA PHE A 177 -17.46 -9.52 -9.98
C PHE A 177 -18.43 -9.78 -11.13
N GLY A 178 -18.30 -9.12 -12.28
CA GLY A 178 -19.10 -9.40 -13.48
C GLY A 178 -18.99 -10.85 -13.99
N LYS A 179 -17.84 -11.51 -13.77
CA LYS A 179 -17.63 -12.94 -14.09
C LYS A 179 -18.06 -13.87 -12.96
N LEU A 180 -17.95 -13.45 -11.70
CA LEU A 180 -18.37 -14.22 -10.53
C LEU A 180 -19.89 -14.24 -10.36
N ARG A 181 -20.60 -13.14 -10.67
CA ARG A 181 -22.07 -13.06 -10.69
C ARG A 181 -22.68 -14.18 -11.55
N LYS A 182 -22.16 -14.37 -12.77
CA LYS A 182 -22.57 -15.45 -13.70
C LYS A 182 -22.21 -16.88 -13.25
N LYS A 183 -21.33 -17.04 -12.25
CA LYS A 183 -20.83 -18.34 -11.77
C LYS A 183 -21.29 -18.68 -10.33
N GLY A 184 -22.08 -17.80 -9.70
CA GLY A 184 -22.53 -17.92 -8.32
C GLY A 184 -21.52 -17.31 -7.33
N PHE A 185 -21.64 -16.01 -7.07
CA PHE A 185 -20.74 -15.23 -6.20
C PHE A 185 -20.62 -15.84 -4.78
N PHE A 186 -21.73 -16.03 -4.06
CA PHE A 186 -21.72 -16.58 -2.70
C PHE A 186 -21.06 -17.97 -2.63
N ARG A 187 -21.27 -18.83 -3.64
CA ARG A 187 -20.63 -20.15 -3.73
C ARG A 187 -19.13 -20.05 -3.95
N TYR A 188 -18.65 -19.02 -4.66
CA TYR A 188 -17.23 -18.75 -4.81
C TYR A 188 -16.62 -18.26 -3.47
N ILE A 189 -17.27 -17.28 -2.83
CA ILE A 189 -16.84 -16.71 -1.54
C ILE A 189 -16.75 -17.80 -0.46
N GLY A 190 -17.81 -18.56 -0.21
CA GLY A 190 -17.81 -19.59 0.85
C GLY A 190 -16.76 -20.68 0.65
N LYS A 191 -16.48 -21.06 -0.60
CA LYS A 191 -15.40 -22.01 -0.92
C LYS A 191 -14.01 -21.43 -0.71
N HIS A 192 -13.80 -20.17 -1.11
CA HIS A 192 -12.51 -19.52 -0.90
C HIS A 192 -12.27 -19.24 0.58
N ALA A 193 -13.29 -18.84 1.35
CA ALA A 193 -13.20 -18.60 2.79
C ALA A 193 -12.65 -19.81 3.55
N LEU A 194 -13.12 -21.03 3.25
CA LEU A 194 -12.60 -22.26 3.85
C LEU A 194 -11.11 -22.49 3.50
N ILE A 195 -10.73 -22.25 2.25
CA ILE A 195 -9.38 -22.50 1.72
C ILE A 195 -8.37 -21.42 2.17
N THR A 196 -8.85 -20.20 2.46
CA THR A 196 -8.04 -19.07 2.92
C THR A 196 -8.15 -18.81 4.42
N ALA A 197 -8.91 -19.64 5.16
CA ALA A 197 -9.11 -19.50 6.60
C ALA A 197 -7.80 -19.35 7.39
N PRO A 198 -6.68 -20.06 7.08
CA PRO A 198 -5.42 -19.84 7.79
C PRO A 198 -4.83 -18.43 7.61
N PHE A 199 -4.99 -17.81 6.44
CA PHE A 199 -4.53 -16.44 6.21
C PHE A 199 -5.42 -15.40 6.90
N LEU A 200 -6.74 -15.63 6.92
CA LEU A 200 -7.68 -14.77 7.66
C LEU A 200 -7.46 -14.89 9.16
N ALA A 201 -7.24 -16.11 9.68
CA ALA A 201 -6.83 -16.33 11.06
C ALA A 201 -5.49 -15.62 11.36
N GLY A 202 -4.53 -15.66 10.43
CA GLY A 202 -3.27 -14.91 10.53
C GLY A 202 -3.45 -13.41 10.74
N VAL A 203 -4.43 -12.77 10.08
CA VAL A 203 -4.79 -11.35 10.32
C VAL A 203 -5.27 -11.14 11.77
N PHE A 204 -6.19 -11.97 12.25
CA PHE A 204 -6.74 -11.84 13.61
C PHE A 204 -5.71 -12.14 14.71
N VAL A 205 -4.85 -13.14 14.49
CA VAL A 205 -3.73 -13.48 15.37
C VAL A 205 -2.71 -12.34 15.40
N ALA A 206 -2.33 -11.79 14.25
CA ALA A 206 -1.42 -10.64 14.19
C ALA A 206 -2.03 -9.40 14.87
N ALA A 207 -3.32 -9.13 14.68
CA ALA A 207 -4.02 -8.03 15.36
C ALA A 207 -4.14 -8.21 16.89
N PHE A 208 -4.18 -9.45 17.37
CA PHE A 208 -4.25 -9.74 18.81
C PHE A 208 -2.88 -9.67 19.50
N TYR A 209 -1.85 -10.28 18.91
CA TYR A 209 -0.50 -10.36 19.52
C TYR A 209 0.43 -9.22 19.13
N ILE A 210 0.18 -8.53 18.01
CA ILE A 210 1.00 -7.45 17.48
C ILE A 210 0.11 -6.23 17.25
N GLN A 211 -0.34 -5.66 18.37
CA GLN A 211 -1.08 -4.41 18.39
C GLN A 211 -0.22 -3.27 17.82
N MET A 212 -0.84 -2.41 17.04
CA MET A 212 -0.16 -1.34 16.32
C MET A 212 0.03 -0.13 17.25
N PRO A 213 1.27 0.34 17.46
CA PRO A 213 1.55 1.42 18.39
C PRO A 213 0.74 2.68 18.02
N ILE A 214 0.32 3.39 19.07
CA ILE A 214 -0.42 4.67 19.01
C ILE A 214 0.29 5.73 19.82
N LEU A 215 0.86 5.34 20.97
CA LEU A 215 1.63 6.25 21.80
C LEU A 215 2.71 6.93 20.94
N ASP A 216 2.81 8.24 21.13
CA ASP A 216 3.92 9.03 20.62
C ASP A 216 5.25 8.35 20.95
N PRO A 217 6.25 8.40 20.06
CA PRO A 217 7.59 8.00 20.44
C PRO A 217 8.06 8.84 21.64
N GLU A 218 8.82 8.22 22.55
CA GLU A 218 9.37 8.91 23.74
C GLU A 218 10.16 10.17 23.36
N ILE A 219 10.74 10.19 22.15
CA ILE A 219 11.33 11.35 21.51
C ILE A 219 10.43 11.76 20.35
N ILE A 220 9.74 12.90 20.50
CA ILE A 220 8.94 13.52 19.46
C ILE A 220 9.86 14.01 18.32
N PRO A 221 9.62 13.62 17.05
CA PRO A 221 10.44 14.03 15.92
C PRO A 221 9.97 15.37 15.35
N MET A 222 10.52 16.48 15.86
CA MET A 222 10.17 17.83 15.45
C MET A 222 10.68 18.13 14.03
N PRO A 223 9.96 18.90 13.19
CA PRO A 223 10.33 18.97 11.78
C PRO A 223 11.57 19.80 11.43
N LEU A 224 12.11 20.52 12.41
CA LEU A 224 13.33 21.30 12.31
C LEU A 224 14.52 20.73 13.09
N ASP A 225 14.35 19.56 13.71
CA ASP A 225 15.47 18.88 14.38
C ASP A 225 16.31 18.10 13.37
N GLY A 226 15.71 17.67 12.24
CA GLY A 226 16.37 16.92 11.15
C GLY A 226 16.81 15.50 11.53
N VAL A 227 16.81 15.23 12.82
CA VAL A 227 16.90 13.92 13.44
C VAL A 227 15.49 13.33 13.58
N ASN A 228 15.43 12.02 13.72
CA ASN A 228 14.27 11.28 14.25
C ASN A 228 13.02 11.07 13.37
N ILE A 229 13.09 11.47 12.11
CA ILE A 229 11.97 11.39 11.17
C ILE A 229 11.46 9.95 11.00
N PRO A 230 10.15 9.68 11.17
CA PRO A 230 9.57 8.35 11.01
C PRO A 230 9.85 7.76 9.61
N ALA A 231 10.27 6.50 9.57
CA ALA A 231 10.29 5.75 8.33
C ALA A 231 8.85 5.55 7.80
N PRO A 232 8.65 5.63 6.47
CA PRO A 232 7.39 5.22 5.83
C PRO A 232 7.17 3.72 6.05
N GLU A 233 5.95 3.23 5.82
CA GLU A 233 5.72 1.78 5.89
C GLU A 233 6.55 1.02 4.86
N TRP A 234 6.90 -0.23 5.19
CA TRP A 234 7.85 -1.07 4.44
C TRP A 234 7.51 -1.25 2.95
N PHE A 235 6.22 -1.20 2.60
CA PHE A 235 5.76 -1.33 1.20
C PHE A 235 5.95 -0.04 0.38
N PHE A 236 6.07 1.13 1.03
CA PHE A 236 6.46 2.38 0.38
C PHE A 236 7.98 2.50 0.22
N LEU A 237 8.79 1.84 1.05
CA LEU A 237 10.26 1.89 0.97
C LEU A 237 10.79 1.58 -0.44
N ILE A 238 10.14 0.70 -1.21
CA ILE A 238 10.57 0.37 -2.59
C ILE A 238 10.60 1.62 -3.51
N LEU A 239 9.69 2.58 -3.30
CA LEU A 239 9.65 3.84 -4.05
C LEU A 239 10.59 4.91 -3.48
N LEU A 240 10.95 4.78 -2.19
CA LEU A 240 11.58 5.84 -1.41
C LEU A 240 13.07 5.59 -1.14
N LEU A 241 13.50 4.32 -1.06
CA LEU A 241 14.89 3.90 -0.98
C LEU A 241 15.79 4.55 -2.05
N PRO A 242 15.36 4.78 -3.31
CA PRO A 242 16.21 5.46 -4.28
C PRO A 242 16.48 6.94 -3.95
N PHE A 243 15.55 7.63 -3.29
CA PHE A 243 15.79 8.99 -2.79
C PHE A 243 16.70 9.02 -1.54
N LEU A 244 16.92 7.88 -0.89
CA LEU A 244 17.81 7.74 0.27
C LEU A 244 19.24 7.32 -0.09
N HIS A 245 19.50 6.85 -1.31
CA HIS A 245 20.82 6.30 -1.70
C HIS A 245 21.42 6.95 -2.96
N PHE A 246 20.66 7.79 -3.67
CA PHE A 246 21.09 8.42 -4.91
C PHE A 246 20.74 9.92 -4.88
N ASP A 247 21.55 10.72 -5.57
CA ASP A 247 21.33 12.15 -5.77
C ASP A 247 20.88 12.50 -7.20
N GLY A 248 20.44 13.74 -7.37
CA GLY A 248 20.17 14.34 -8.68
C GLY A 248 19.08 13.60 -9.46
N VAL A 249 19.36 13.28 -10.74
CA VAL A 249 18.37 12.66 -11.65
C VAL A 249 18.12 11.17 -11.31
N MET A 250 19.05 10.48 -10.65
CA MET A 250 18.93 9.04 -10.40
C MET A 250 17.85 8.70 -9.37
N ALA A 251 17.70 9.52 -8.32
CA ALA A 251 16.64 9.36 -7.32
C ALA A 251 15.22 9.36 -7.91
N PRO A 252 14.75 10.42 -8.62
CA PRO A 252 13.42 10.41 -9.23
C PRO A 252 13.32 9.44 -10.40
N PHE A 253 14.41 9.13 -11.11
CA PHE A 253 14.38 8.08 -12.14
C PHE A 253 14.04 6.71 -11.55
N LEU A 254 14.71 6.30 -10.49
CA LEU A 254 14.51 4.99 -9.88
C LEU A 254 13.25 4.93 -8.99
N GLY A 255 12.95 5.99 -8.24
CA GLY A 255 11.83 6.03 -7.30
C GLY A 255 10.47 6.39 -7.91
N LEU A 256 10.44 7.12 -9.03
CA LEU A 256 9.21 7.62 -9.66
C LEU A 256 9.05 7.20 -11.12
N TYR A 257 10.01 7.53 -12.00
CA TYR A 257 9.86 7.29 -13.44
C TYR A 257 9.90 5.81 -13.81
N LEU A 258 10.81 5.03 -13.23
CA LEU A 258 10.92 3.60 -13.50
C LEU A 258 9.66 2.82 -13.05
N PRO A 259 9.12 2.99 -11.83
CA PRO A 259 7.82 2.43 -11.44
C PRO A 259 6.67 2.83 -12.38
N PHE A 260 6.62 4.10 -12.81
CA PHE A 260 5.60 4.57 -13.74
C PHE A 260 5.74 3.97 -15.15
N ILE A 261 6.97 3.88 -15.69
CA ILE A 261 7.28 3.21 -16.95
C ILE A 261 6.93 1.73 -16.88
N LEU A 262 7.23 1.05 -15.78
CA LEU A 262 6.86 -0.35 -15.56
C LEU A 262 5.34 -0.52 -15.49
N PHE A 263 4.62 0.39 -14.83
CA PHE A 263 3.16 0.41 -14.81
C PHE A 263 2.57 0.57 -16.23
N LEU A 264 3.06 1.54 -17.01
CA LEU A 264 2.64 1.74 -18.41
C LEU A 264 2.99 0.53 -19.29
N ALA A 265 4.17 -0.06 -19.12
CA ALA A 265 4.56 -1.26 -19.83
C ALA A 265 3.62 -2.42 -19.50
N LEU A 266 3.32 -2.67 -18.22
CA LEU A 266 2.36 -3.70 -17.81
C LEU A 266 0.97 -3.42 -18.40
N ALA A 267 0.50 -2.18 -18.43
CA ALA A 267 -0.81 -1.83 -18.99
C ALA A 267 -0.89 -2.02 -20.52
N PHE A 268 0.10 -1.52 -21.27
CA PHE A 268 -0.01 -1.33 -22.72
C PHE A 268 0.79 -2.34 -23.58
N LEU A 269 1.93 -2.87 -23.10
CA LEU A 269 2.70 -3.90 -23.82
C LEU A 269 1.85 -5.12 -24.28
N PRO A 270 0.86 -5.61 -23.51
CA PRO A 270 -0.03 -6.69 -23.94
C PRO A 270 -0.79 -6.45 -25.24
N TYR A 271 -1.01 -5.19 -25.63
CA TYR A 271 -1.72 -4.82 -26.86
C TYR A 271 -0.82 -4.94 -28.10
N TYR A 272 0.46 -4.56 -27.96
CA TYR A 272 1.47 -4.65 -29.01
C TYR A 272 2.02 -6.08 -29.20
N LEU A 273 2.13 -6.86 -28.12
CA LEU A 273 2.61 -8.24 -28.20
C LEU A 273 1.56 -9.18 -28.80
N LYS A 274 1.81 -9.61 -30.05
CA LYS A 274 1.05 -10.67 -30.73
C LYS A 274 1.60 -12.05 -30.36
N ARG A 275 0.97 -12.73 -29.39
CA ARG A 275 1.16 -14.17 -29.22
C ARG A 275 0.33 -14.90 -30.29
N LYS A 276 0.97 -15.61 -31.23
CA LYS A 276 0.28 -16.69 -31.97
C LYS A 276 -0.27 -17.66 -30.91
N ASP A 277 -1.56 -17.98 -30.99
CA ASP A 277 -2.25 -18.78 -29.98
C ASP A 277 -1.66 -20.19 -29.90
N ARG A 278 -0.58 -20.36 -29.12
CA ARG A 278 -0.22 -21.67 -28.59
C ARG A 278 -1.37 -22.08 -27.70
N VAL A 279 -2.08 -23.10 -28.18
CA VAL A 279 -3.21 -23.76 -27.54
C VAL A 279 -2.77 -24.37 -26.20
N ILE A 280 -2.71 -23.53 -25.16
CA ILE A 280 -2.70 -23.91 -23.74
C ILE A 280 -4.14 -23.91 -23.20
N ASP A 281 -5.10 -24.19 -24.09
CA ASP A 281 -6.45 -24.68 -23.79
C ASP A 281 -6.72 -25.99 -24.54
N LYS A 282 -5.67 -26.75 -24.89
CA LYS A 282 -5.82 -28.20 -25.05
C LYS A 282 -6.11 -28.72 -23.64
N ALA A 283 -7.29 -29.30 -23.50
CA ALA A 283 -7.86 -29.73 -22.24
C ALA A 283 -6.83 -30.45 -21.35
N ASP A 284 -6.97 -30.26 -20.03
CA ASP A 284 -6.54 -31.28 -19.05
C ASP A 284 -7.38 -32.54 -19.34
N ASP A 285 -6.91 -33.34 -20.31
CA ASP A 285 -7.49 -34.63 -20.57
C ASP A 285 -7.39 -35.47 -19.28
N GLY A 286 -8.32 -36.40 -19.11
CA GLY A 286 -8.51 -37.06 -17.82
C GLY A 286 -7.34 -37.89 -17.28
N LYS A 287 -6.20 -37.99 -17.99
CA LYS A 287 -5.17 -39.03 -17.81
C LYS A 287 -3.90 -38.62 -17.05
N THR A 288 -3.77 -37.40 -16.50
CA THR A 288 -2.64 -37.05 -15.59
C THR A 288 -3.02 -36.94 -14.10
N LYS A 289 -3.93 -37.81 -13.64
CA LYS A 289 -4.25 -37.98 -12.20
C LYS A 289 -2.99 -38.44 -11.43
N GLY A 290 -2.42 -37.56 -10.61
CA GLY A 290 -1.34 -37.88 -9.66
C GLY A 290 -0.25 -36.80 -9.56
N LYS A 291 0.35 -36.38 -10.69
CA LYS A 291 1.52 -35.47 -10.69
C LYS A 291 1.18 -33.96 -10.82
N SER A 292 -0.10 -33.60 -10.94
CA SER A 292 -0.56 -32.22 -11.12
C SER A 292 -0.53 -31.39 -9.82
N PHE A 293 -1.03 -31.93 -8.70
CA PHE A 293 -1.15 -31.19 -7.43
C PHE A 293 0.22 -30.76 -6.89
N GLY A 294 1.17 -31.70 -6.77
CA GLY A 294 2.53 -31.42 -6.27
C GLY A 294 3.23 -30.32 -7.08
N ARG A 295 3.18 -30.37 -8.42
CA ARG A 295 3.75 -29.29 -9.27
C ARG A 295 3.07 -27.94 -9.06
N MET A 296 1.75 -27.90 -8.82
CA MET A 296 1.03 -26.65 -8.60
C MET A 296 1.24 -26.08 -7.18
N ALA A 297 1.39 -26.95 -6.18
CA ALA A 297 1.80 -26.58 -4.83
C ALA A 297 3.23 -26.04 -4.80
N ILE A 298 4.19 -26.75 -5.42
CA ILE A 298 5.57 -26.29 -5.60
C ILE A 298 5.59 -24.91 -6.28
N SER A 299 4.94 -24.74 -7.43
CA SER A 299 4.91 -23.43 -8.12
C SER A 299 4.33 -22.30 -7.26
N PHE A 300 3.30 -22.57 -6.46
CA PHE A 300 2.72 -21.58 -5.54
C PHE A 300 3.70 -21.23 -4.40
N ILE A 301 4.32 -22.24 -3.79
CA ILE A 301 5.31 -22.06 -2.72
C ILE A 301 6.53 -21.32 -3.26
N SER A 302 7.03 -21.67 -4.45
CA SER A 302 8.15 -20.97 -5.10
C SER A 302 7.86 -19.49 -5.32
N VAL A 303 6.71 -19.14 -5.91
CA VAL A 303 6.37 -17.72 -6.13
C VAL A 303 6.17 -16.98 -4.81
N THR A 304 5.54 -17.61 -3.82
CA THR A 304 5.35 -17.02 -2.49
C THR A 304 6.69 -16.77 -1.81
N LEU A 305 7.59 -17.77 -1.75
CA LEU A 305 8.91 -17.64 -1.14
C LEU A 305 9.81 -16.64 -1.89
N VAL A 306 9.77 -16.59 -3.22
CA VAL A 306 10.54 -15.60 -4.00
C VAL A 306 10.02 -14.19 -3.74
N VAL A 307 8.70 -13.96 -3.77
CA VAL A 307 8.12 -12.63 -3.49
C VAL A 307 8.37 -12.23 -2.04
N SER A 308 8.11 -13.11 -1.06
CA SER A 308 8.38 -12.83 0.35
C SER A 308 9.87 -12.69 0.66
N GLY A 309 10.76 -13.39 -0.06
CA GLY A 309 12.20 -13.26 0.08
C GLY A 309 12.75 -11.98 -0.54
N LEU A 310 12.18 -11.52 -1.66
CA LEU A 310 12.52 -10.23 -2.28
C LEU A 310 11.98 -9.06 -1.45
N LEU A 311 10.70 -9.07 -1.08
CA LEU A 311 10.11 -8.06 -0.20
C LEU A 311 10.82 -8.06 1.16
N GLY A 312 11.04 -9.25 1.74
CA GLY A 312 11.83 -9.43 2.95
C GLY A 312 13.20 -8.80 2.81
N GLY A 313 14.00 -9.20 1.81
CA GLY A 313 15.35 -8.66 1.56
C GLY A 313 15.40 -7.15 1.33
N LEU A 314 14.40 -6.56 0.67
CA LEU A 314 14.27 -5.11 0.48
C LEU A 314 13.87 -4.35 1.76
N THR A 315 13.42 -5.07 2.79
CA THR A 315 13.02 -4.53 4.10
C THR A 315 13.80 -5.16 5.26
N TRP A 316 14.87 -5.89 4.94
CA TRP A 316 15.71 -6.64 5.88
C TRP A 316 17.08 -6.02 5.90
N GLY A 317 17.50 -5.53 7.05
CA GLY A 317 18.59 -4.57 7.00
C GLY A 317 18.06 -3.21 6.54
N THR A 318 18.96 -2.24 6.63
CA THR A 318 18.59 -1.02 7.33
C THR A 318 19.41 0.15 6.87
N HIS A 319 18.74 1.24 6.56
CA HIS A 319 19.25 2.21 5.59
C HIS A 319 19.48 3.56 6.24
N GLN A 320 20.76 3.96 6.27
CA GLN A 320 21.19 5.33 6.56
C GLN A 320 21.30 6.10 5.24
N SER A 321 20.67 7.27 5.17
CA SER A 321 20.71 8.16 4.00
C SER A 321 22.04 8.90 3.92
N PRO A 322 22.91 8.71 2.89
CA PRO A 322 24.15 9.47 2.74
C PRO A 322 23.96 10.78 1.96
N THR A 323 22.76 11.00 1.40
CA THR A 323 22.49 11.96 0.32
C THR A 323 21.29 12.86 0.64
N LEU A 324 21.20 13.99 -0.07
CA LEU A 324 20.25 15.12 0.10
C LEU A 324 20.48 16.05 1.30
N GLY A 325 20.42 17.36 1.03
CA GLY A 325 20.88 18.42 1.94
C GLY A 325 19.92 19.12 2.94
N CYS A 326 18.63 18.83 3.17
CA CYS A 326 17.78 17.66 2.89
C CYS A 326 16.36 18.10 2.46
N ASN A 327 15.57 17.19 1.90
CA ASN A 327 14.16 17.44 1.53
C ASN A 327 13.17 16.34 1.98
N SER A 328 13.65 15.23 2.57
CA SER A 328 12.85 14.14 3.20
C SER A 328 13.84 13.13 3.80
N CYS A 329 14.36 13.42 4.99
CA CYS A 329 15.38 12.58 5.63
C CYS A 329 14.71 11.38 6.31
N HIS A 330 15.15 10.14 6.04
CA HIS A 330 14.66 8.95 6.75
C HIS A 330 15.80 8.03 7.21
N ASN A 331 15.63 7.36 8.35
CA ASN A 331 16.43 6.21 8.76
C ASN A 331 15.50 5.00 8.98
N VAL A 332 15.91 3.83 8.48
CA VAL A 332 15.18 2.57 8.63
C VAL A 332 15.96 1.57 9.49
N TYR A 333 16.20 1.84 10.79
CA TYR A 333 16.14 0.81 11.85
C TYR A 333 16.07 1.31 13.29
N LEU A 334 15.88 0.29 14.15
CA LEU A 334 15.97 0.23 15.59
C LEU A 334 14.78 0.89 16.29
N GLY A 335 14.53 0.41 17.51
CA GLY A 335 13.57 1.02 18.44
C GLY A 335 13.91 2.48 18.77
N ASN A 336 15.12 2.94 18.44
CA ASN A 336 15.48 4.35 18.38
C ASN A 336 15.34 4.86 16.94
N ARG A 337 14.18 5.45 16.65
CA ARG A 337 13.81 6.03 15.34
C ARG A 337 14.63 7.31 15.08
N MET A 338 15.95 7.24 14.81
CA MET A 338 16.84 8.41 14.81
C MET A 338 17.83 8.44 13.62
N GLY A 339 17.73 9.43 12.71
CA GLY A 339 18.72 9.78 11.68
C GLY A 339 19.52 11.05 12.04
N VAL A 340 20.50 11.47 11.23
CA VAL A 340 21.29 12.70 11.43
C VAL A 340 21.18 13.59 10.19
N PRO A 341 20.87 14.90 10.31
CA PRO A 341 20.71 15.77 9.15
C PRO A 341 22.04 16.23 8.54
N PRO A 342 22.03 16.69 7.28
CA PRO A 342 23.18 17.32 6.62
C PRO A 342 23.56 18.66 7.25
N ALA A 343 24.81 19.08 7.05
CA ALA A 343 25.35 20.33 7.59
C ALA A 343 24.56 21.59 7.20
N ALA A 344 23.91 21.61 6.02
CA ALA A 344 23.12 22.74 5.53
C ALA A 344 21.64 22.73 5.97
N PHE A 345 21.20 21.78 6.80
CA PHE A 345 19.79 21.67 7.17
C PHE A 345 19.28 22.84 8.04
N GLN A 346 20.16 23.51 8.77
CA GLN A 346 19.87 24.74 9.51
C GLN A 346 20.17 26.02 8.72
N ASP A 347 20.66 25.90 7.48
CA ASP A 347 21.02 27.03 6.63
C ASP A 347 19.77 27.69 6.03
N ARG A 348 19.46 28.90 6.52
CA ARG A 348 18.27 29.67 6.12
C ARG A 348 18.42 30.37 4.78
N ASP A 349 19.65 30.63 4.34
CA ASP A 349 19.92 31.21 3.02
C ASP A 349 19.70 30.15 1.91
N VAL A 350 19.87 28.87 2.24
CA VAL A 350 19.65 27.73 1.33
C VAL A 350 18.24 27.17 1.40
N ILE A 351 17.59 27.16 2.58
CA ILE A 351 16.25 26.57 2.79
C ILE A 351 15.28 27.59 3.46
N PRO A 352 14.79 28.60 2.72
CA PRO A 352 14.03 29.73 3.28
C PRO A 352 12.57 29.42 3.68
N LEU A 353 12.07 28.20 3.44
CA LEU A 353 10.68 27.81 3.78
C LEU A 353 10.51 27.30 5.22
N LEU A 354 11.57 27.32 6.03
CA LEU A 354 11.67 26.61 7.31
C LEU A 354 12.00 27.55 8.49
N GLU A 355 11.62 28.84 8.41
CA GLU A 355 12.01 29.85 9.41
C GLU A 355 11.35 29.66 10.79
N ASP A 356 10.10 29.18 10.87
CA ASP A 356 9.32 29.21 12.12
C ASP A 356 8.95 27.82 12.68
N ASN A 357 9.69 27.43 13.72
CA ASN A 357 9.37 26.31 14.60
C ASN A 357 7.97 26.43 15.21
N ALA A 358 7.56 27.64 15.61
CA ALA A 358 6.25 27.88 16.20
C ALA A 358 5.12 27.75 15.15
N TRP A 359 5.36 28.09 13.88
CA TRP A 359 4.40 27.84 12.79
C TRP A 359 4.11 26.35 12.64
N MET A 360 5.14 25.49 12.51
CA MET A 360 4.93 24.04 12.36
C MET A 360 4.32 23.39 13.60
N VAL A 361 4.76 23.79 14.80
CA VAL A 361 4.20 23.30 16.06
C VAL A 361 2.75 23.77 16.23
N ARG A 362 2.42 25.03 15.88
CA ARG A 362 1.02 25.50 15.86
C ARG A 362 0.21 24.82 14.76
N HIS A 363 0.79 24.48 13.61
CA HIS A 363 0.10 23.76 12.55
C HIS A 363 -0.31 22.35 13.01
N TRP A 364 0.55 21.71 13.82
CA TRP A 364 0.28 20.40 14.41
C TRP A 364 -0.73 20.45 15.57
N PHE A 365 -0.50 21.32 16.56
CA PHE A 365 -1.33 21.38 17.78
C PHE A 365 -2.56 22.29 17.66
N ASN A 366 -2.51 23.35 16.85
CA ASN A 366 -3.60 24.29 16.60
C ASN A 366 -3.90 24.50 15.09
N PRO A 367 -4.18 23.45 14.31
CA PRO A 367 -4.34 23.52 12.86
C PRO A 367 -5.42 24.49 12.33
N GLN A 368 -6.31 25.01 13.17
CA GLN A 368 -7.30 26.05 12.79
C GLN A 368 -6.68 27.45 12.58
N VAL A 369 -5.45 27.67 13.08
CA VAL A 369 -4.88 29.02 13.30
C VAL A 369 -3.79 29.37 12.26
N VAL A 370 -3.45 28.42 11.37
CA VAL A 370 -2.18 28.40 10.63
C VAL A 370 -2.38 28.15 9.12
N TRP A 371 -3.62 28.24 8.65
CA TRP A 371 -4.02 28.26 7.24
C TRP A 371 -4.56 29.64 6.85
#